data_AF-A0A6A9S983-F1
#
_entry.id   AF-A0A6A9S983-F1
#
_cell.length_a   1.000
_cell.length_b   1.000
_cell.length_c   1.000
_cell.angle_alpha   90.00
_cell.angle_beta   90.00
_cell.angle_gamma   90.00
#
_symmetry.space_group_name_H-M   'P 1'
#
loop_
_entity.id
_entity.type
_entity.pdbx_description
1 polymer ?
#
loop_
_entity_poly.entity_id
_entity_poly.type
_entity_poly.pdbx_seq_one_letter_code
_entity_poly.pdbx_strand_id
1 'polypeptide(L)'
;MTEHGTDEADNEGAGAPVDESLVDEPPTAAAEQPQPESHLLAESLRTFPWLRAAGVAAGTLAVEYLLVTLLFLVGPPEVGLQELSDRLIQYGFVLYNAHHVPTLVTATGAEVYGSAARNVLYGVENASIPPIVYFLIPIVSLLTVGALFERYRGDSRSDSLLEEAALVGTGIGFGYVVTGFIGSFVFVRTVMFDGGGEGQAAPAVLWLLILMFFLPLIFASLGAAARYLYTDWASGA
;
A
#
# COMPACT_ATOMS: atom_id res chain seq x y z
N MET A 1 -84.57 4.54 19.35
CA MET A 1 -85.84 4.60 18.61
C MET A 1 -85.64 5.63 17.51
N THR A 2 -85.19 5.19 16.31
CA THR A 2 -86.03 4.89 15.11
C THR A 2 -86.65 6.18 14.56
N GLU A 3 -86.61 6.56 13.29
CA GLU A 3 -86.15 5.96 12.02
C GLU A 3 -86.37 7.03 10.91
N HIS A 4 -85.79 6.79 9.71
CA HIS A 4 -86.25 7.25 8.37
C HIS A 4 -86.22 8.77 8.03
N GLY A 5 -86.00 9.19 6.79
CA GLY A 5 -85.94 8.49 5.49
C GLY A 5 -85.82 9.52 4.37
N THR A 6 -85.33 9.06 3.22
CA THR A 6 -85.04 9.75 1.94
C THR A 6 -86.28 10.28 1.22
N ASP A 7 -86.10 11.19 0.25
CA ASP A 7 -86.53 10.97 -1.15
C ASP A 7 -86.05 12.06 -2.12
N GLU A 8 -85.61 11.60 -3.30
CA GLU A 8 -85.21 12.34 -4.50
C GLU A 8 -86.41 12.70 -5.39
N ALA A 9 -86.14 13.57 -6.40
CA ALA A 9 -86.82 13.80 -7.69
C ALA A 9 -87.02 15.31 -7.94
N ASP A 10 -86.85 15.92 -9.10
CA ASP A 10 -86.42 15.49 -10.43
C ASP A 10 -86.27 16.77 -11.29
N ASN A 11 -85.60 16.61 -12.42
CA ASN A 11 -85.86 17.26 -13.71
C ASN A 11 -85.20 18.60 -14.13
N GLU A 12 -84.30 18.43 -15.10
CA GLU A 12 -84.22 19.08 -16.43
C GLU A 12 -84.11 20.62 -16.54
N GLY A 13 -82.93 21.04 -17.01
CA GLY A 13 -82.84 21.62 -18.35
C GLY A 13 -82.76 23.15 -18.48
N ALA A 14 -81.54 23.68 -18.60
CA ALA A 14 -81.24 24.84 -19.46
C ALA A 14 -79.73 24.86 -19.75
N GLY A 15 -79.37 24.86 -21.04
CA GLY A 15 -78.07 24.42 -21.51
C GLY A 15 -77.01 25.48 -21.85
N ALA A 16 -75.93 24.91 -22.41
CA ALA A 16 -74.89 25.46 -23.28
C ALA A 16 -73.73 26.27 -22.65
N PRO A 17 -72.54 26.34 -23.29
CA PRO A 17 -72.04 25.64 -24.48
C PRO A 17 -70.74 24.84 -24.22
N VAL A 18 -70.36 24.06 -25.24
CA VAL A 18 -69.07 23.37 -25.38
C VAL A 18 -67.92 24.39 -25.34
N ASP A 19 -66.94 24.18 -24.47
CA ASP A 19 -65.62 24.81 -24.57
C ASP A 19 -64.57 23.74 -24.84
N GLU A 20 -63.74 24.06 -25.82
CA GLU A 20 -62.68 23.25 -26.39
C GLU A 20 -61.58 23.04 -25.35
N SER A 21 -61.05 21.82 -25.25
CA SER A 21 -59.62 21.54 -25.01
C SER A 21 -59.45 20.13 -24.45
N LEU A 22 -59.53 19.15 -25.36
CA LEU A 22 -58.77 17.92 -25.22
C LEU A 22 -57.28 18.28 -25.32
N VAL A 23 -56.67 18.58 -24.17
CA VAL A 23 -55.23 18.45 -24.00
C VAL A 23 -55.05 17.65 -22.73
N ASP A 24 -54.95 16.32 -22.88
CA ASP A 24 -54.28 15.49 -21.88
C ASP A 24 -52.88 16.10 -21.68
N GLU A 25 -52.66 16.76 -20.54
CA GLU A 25 -51.30 16.99 -20.09
C GLU A 25 -50.63 15.61 -19.97
N PRO A 26 -49.52 15.34 -20.69
CA PRO A 26 -48.76 14.13 -20.41
C PRO A 26 -48.34 14.21 -18.93
N PRO A 27 -48.33 13.08 -18.20
CA PRO A 27 -47.90 13.07 -16.81
C PRO A 27 -46.55 13.76 -16.76
N THR A 28 -46.48 14.88 -16.02
CA THR A 28 -45.24 15.60 -15.77
C THR A 28 -44.22 14.56 -15.40
N ALA A 29 -43.22 14.36 -16.27
CA ALA A 29 -42.15 13.43 -16.01
C ALA A 29 -41.65 13.77 -14.61
N ALA A 30 -41.90 12.86 -13.66
CA ALA A 30 -41.33 12.97 -12.33
C ALA A 30 -39.85 13.20 -12.58
N ALA A 31 -39.33 14.36 -12.17
CA ALA A 31 -37.92 14.65 -12.30
C ALA A 31 -37.20 13.46 -11.66
N GLU A 32 -36.59 12.61 -12.48
CA GLU A 32 -35.72 11.55 -12.01
C GLU A 32 -34.71 12.26 -11.12
N GLN A 33 -34.82 12.04 -9.81
CA GLN A 33 -33.73 12.39 -8.92
C GLN A 33 -32.50 11.75 -9.54
N PRO A 34 -31.43 12.52 -9.84
CA PRO A 34 -30.26 11.97 -10.48
C PRO A 34 -29.84 10.76 -9.67
N GLN A 35 -29.94 9.57 -10.28
CA GLN A 35 -29.58 8.34 -9.62
C GLN A 35 -28.18 8.55 -9.05
N PRO A 36 -27.95 8.29 -7.75
CA PRO A 36 -26.60 8.41 -7.20
C PRO A 36 -25.72 7.52 -8.06
N GLU A 37 -24.74 8.12 -8.75
CA GLU A 37 -23.82 7.36 -9.59
C GLU A 37 -23.25 6.24 -8.72
N SER A 38 -23.59 4.99 -9.06
CA SER A 38 -23.19 3.82 -8.28
C SER A 38 -21.69 3.62 -8.48
N HIS A 39 -20.89 4.38 -7.75
CA HIS A 39 -19.45 4.27 -7.83
C HIS A 39 -19.03 2.92 -7.23
N LEU A 40 -18.31 2.13 -8.02
CA LEU A 40 -17.85 0.78 -7.64
C LEU A 40 -16.88 0.75 -6.45
N LEU A 41 -16.33 1.91 -6.08
CA LEU A 41 -15.35 2.08 -5.02
C LEU A 41 -15.80 3.14 -4.02
N ALA A 42 -15.46 2.94 -2.75
CA ALA A 42 -15.64 3.93 -1.70
C ALA A 42 -14.90 5.25 -2.04
N GLU A 43 -15.42 6.38 -1.58
CA GLU A 43 -14.86 7.70 -1.88
C GLU A 43 -13.39 7.83 -1.46
N SER A 44 -13.05 7.29 -0.29
CA SER A 44 -11.69 7.26 0.25
C SER A 44 -10.72 6.54 -0.69
N LEU A 45 -11.12 5.40 -1.28
CA LEU A 45 -10.30 4.66 -2.25
C LEU A 45 -10.09 5.44 -3.55
N ARG A 46 -11.07 6.25 -3.98
CA ARG A 46 -10.97 7.02 -5.23
C ARG A 46 -10.12 8.27 -5.07
N THR A 47 -10.22 8.94 -3.93
CA THR A 47 -9.53 10.20 -3.65
C THR A 47 -8.13 10.00 -3.08
N PHE A 48 -7.83 8.80 -2.57
CA PHE A 48 -6.50 8.49 -2.04
C PHE A 48 -5.40 8.66 -3.11
N PRO A 49 -4.30 9.36 -2.81
CA PRO A 49 -3.26 9.66 -3.80
C PRO A 49 -2.30 8.49 -4.03
N TRP A 50 -2.80 7.40 -4.63
CA TRP A 50 -2.07 6.14 -4.87
C TRP A 50 -0.72 6.32 -5.55
N LEU A 51 -0.65 7.15 -6.60
CA LEU A 51 0.60 7.37 -7.33
C LEU A 51 1.66 8.07 -6.46
N ARG A 52 1.24 8.99 -5.58
CA ARG A 52 2.16 9.65 -4.64
C ARG A 52 2.63 8.66 -3.59
N ALA A 53 1.74 7.81 -3.07
CA ALA A 53 2.12 6.76 -2.12
C ALA A 53 3.16 5.80 -2.72
N ALA A 54 2.96 5.38 -3.98
CA ALA A 54 3.90 4.54 -4.69
C ALA A 54 5.26 5.23 -4.92
N GLY A 55 5.26 6.51 -5.31
CA GLY A 55 6.49 7.30 -5.46
C GLY A 55 7.25 7.46 -4.13
N VAL A 56 6.53 7.68 -3.04
CA VAL A 56 7.09 7.75 -1.69
C VAL A 56 7.67 6.41 -1.26
N ALA A 57 6.99 5.28 -1.56
CA ALA A 57 7.51 3.95 -1.30
C ALA A 57 8.85 3.70 -2.02
N ALA A 58 8.93 4.03 -3.31
CA ALA A 58 10.16 3.92 -4.08
C ALA A 58 11.29 4.81 -3.51
N GLY A 59 10.98 6.06 -3.15
CA GLY A 59 11.93 6.96 -2.50
C GLY A 59 12.41 6.45 -1.14
N THR A 60 11.52 5.81 -0.37
CA THR A 60 11.85 5.22 0.93
C THR A 60 12.85 4.08 0.77
N LEU A 61 12.63 3.17 -0.18
CA LEU A 61 13.59 2.11 -0.49
C LEU A 61 14.96 2.65 -0.90
N ALA A 62 14.99 3.73 -1.69
CA ALA A 62 16.24 4.37 -2.09
C ALA A 62 16.98 4.98 -0.88
N VAL A 63 16.24 5.62 0.04
CA VAL A 63 16.82 6.15 1.29
C VAL A 63 17.35 5.03 2.17
N GLU A 64 16.62 3.92 2.32
CA GLU A 64 17.08 2.78 3.11
C GLU A 64 18.31 2.12 2.52
N TYR A 65 18.35 1.95 1.19
CA TYR A 65 19.54 1.49 0.48
C TYR A 65 20.75 2.40 0.75
N LEU A 66 20.54 3.71 0.73
CA LEU A 66 21.57 4.69 1.07
C LEU A 66 22.02 4.55 2.53
N LEU A 67 21.09 4.39 3.48
CA LEU A 67 21.41 4.19 4.90
C LEU A 67 22.25 2.93 5.12
N VAL A 68 21.87 1.81 4.50
CA VAL A 68 22.66 0.57 4.51
C VAL A 68 24.05 0.85 3.97
N THR A 69 24.16 1.50 2.81
CA THR A 69 25.44 1.85 2.18
C THR A 69 26.32 2.71 3.09
N LEU A 70 25.74 3.69 3.79
CA LEU A 70 26.46 4.57 4.72
C LEU A 70 26.98 3.82 5.95
N LEU A 71 26.23 2.84 6.47
CA LEU A 71 26.71 2.01 7.58
C LEU A 71 27.98 1.22 7.21
N PHE A 72 28.08 0.77 5.96
CA PHE A 72 29.30 0.13 5.46
C PHE A 72 30.51 1.07 5.32
N LEU A 73 30.32 2.39 5.39
CA LEU A 73 31.44 3.34 5.50
C LEU A 73 31.98 3.46 6.94
N VAL A 74 31.16 3.12 7.94
CA VAL A 74 31.48 3.28 9.37
C VAL A 74 32.02 1.98 9.98
N GLY A 75 31.55 0.82 9.53
CA GLY A 75 32.13 -0.49 9.88
C GLY A 75 33.34 -0.83 9.00
N PRO A 76 34.32 -1.62 9.50
CA PRO A 76 35.47 -2.03 8.70
C PRO A 76 35.01 -2.78 7.43
N PRO A 77 35.63 -2.50 6.28
CA PRO A 77 35.18 -2.92 4.97
C PRO A 77 35.62 -4.36 4.65
N GLU A 78 35.50 -5.30 5.58
CA GLU A 78 35.76 -6.72 5.29
C GLU A 78 34.63 -7.36 4.47
N VAL A 79 34.00 -6.58 3.59
CA VAL A 79 33.43 -7.14 2.37
C VAL A 79 34.62 -7.22 1.41
N GLY A 80 35.31 -8.36 1.40
CA GLY A 80 36.50 -8.65 0.57
C GLY A 80 36.28 -8.59 -0.95
N LEU A 81 35.25 -7.88 -1.41
CA LEU A 81 34.89 -7.66 -2.80
C LEU A 81 35.71 -6.48 -3.34
N GLN A 82 36.47 -6.74 -4.40
CA GLN A 82 37.35 -5.74 -5.01
C GLN A 82 36.57 -4.74 -5.88
N GLU A 83 35.50 -5.18 -6.55
CA GLU A 83 34.73 -4.32 -7.46
C GLU A 83 33.64 -3.53 -6.74
N LEU A 84 33.43 -2.28 -7.18
CA LEU A 84 32.37 -1.41 -6.65
C LEU A 84 30.97 -1.97 -6.95
N SER A 85 30.78 -2.54 -8.14
CA SER A 85 29.56 -3.24 -8.57
C SER A 85 29.15 -4.32 -7.57
N ASP A 86 30.09 -5.19 -7.19
CA ASP A 86 29.86 -6.28 -6.25
C ASP A 86 29.48 -5.78 -4.86
N ARG A 87 30.09 -4.68 -4.42
CA ARG A 87 29.74 -4.04 -3.14
C ARG A 87 28.33 -3.45 -3.17
N LEU A 88 27.95 -2.75 -4.23
CA LEU A 88 26.61 -2.20 -4.39
C LEU A 88 25.56 -3.33 -4.42
N ILE A 89 25.85 -4.43 -5.12
CA ILE A 89 24.98 -5.61 -5.12
C ILE A 89 24.85 -6.21 -3.72
N GLN A 90 25.97 -6.31 -2.99
CA GLN A 90 25.97 -6.79 -1.60
C GLN A 90 25.13 -5.91 -0.68
N TYR A 91 25.14 -4.58 -0.84
CA TYR A 91 24.28 -3.68 -0.06
C TYR A 91 22.80 -3.92 -0.34
N GLY A 92 22.45 -4.20 -1.59
CA GLY A 92 21.09 -4.62 -1.97
C GLY A 92 20.66 -5.90 -1.25
N PHE A 93 21.54 -6.91 -1.19
CA PHE A 93 21.26 -8.13 -0.42
C PHE A 93 21.05 -7.86 1.07
N VAL A 94 21.88 -6.99 1.67
CA VAL A 94 21.72 -6.60 3.07
C VAL A 94 20.40 -5.86 3.29
N LEU A 95 19.98 -5.00 2.36
CA LEU A 95 18.68 -4.33 2.43
C LEU A 95 17.51 -5.33 2.38
N TYR A 96 17.52 -6.30 1.46
CA TYR A 96 16.47 -7.34 1.45
C TYR A 96 16.48 -8.18 2.73
N ASN A 97 17.67 -8.54 3.21
CA ASN A 97 17.82 -9.28 4.46
C ASN A 97 17.37 -8.46 5.67
N ALA A 98 17.52 -7.13 5.66
CA ALA A 98 16.97 -6.22 6.67
C ALA A 98 15.43 -6.24 6.70
N HIS A 99 14.79 -6.53 5.55
CA HIS A 99 13.35 -6.82 5.45
C HIS A 99 13.00 -8.28 5.77
N HIS A 100 13.94 -9.04 6.30
CA HIS A 100 13.83 -10.49 6.53
C HIS A 100 13.65 -11.34 5.26
N VAL A 101 13.78 -10.75 4.06
CA VAL A 101 13.72 -11.48 2.79
C VAL A 101 15.00 -12.30 2.66
N PRO A 102 14.93 -13.65 2.64
CA PRO A 102 16.12 -14.48 2.51
C PRO A 102 16.67 -14.44 1.08
N THR A 103 17.96 -14.73 0.95
CA THR A 103 18.63 -14.97 -0.32
C THR A 103 18.54 -16.46 -0.66
N LEU A 104 18.10 -16.76 -1.88
CA LEU A 104 18.17 -18.11 -2.46
C LEU A 104 19.41 -18.23 -3.31
N VAL A 105 20.08 -19.38 -3.19
CA VAL A 105 21.22 -19.75 -4.03
C VAL A 105 20.83 -20.96 -4.88
N THR A 106 20.85 -20.81 -6.21
CA THR A 106 20.52 -21.87 -7.17
C THR A 106 21.78 -22.27 -7.95
N ALA A 107 22.11 -23.55 -8.03
CA ALA A 107 23.26 -24.02 -8.81
C ALA A 107 22.87 -24.26 -10.29
N THR A 108 23.76 -23.94 -11.22
CA THR A 108 23.63 -24.30 -12.63
C THR A 108 24.29 -25.66 -12.88
N GLY A 109 23.54 -26.62 -13.44
CA GLY A 109 24.10 -27.89 -13.93
C GLY A 109 23.93 -29.13 -13.04
N ALA A 110 23.31 -29.01 -11.87
CA ALA A 110 22.78 -30.14 -11.10
C ALA A 110 21.59 -29.67 -10.27
N GLU A 111 20.52 -30.48 -10.20
CA GLU A 111 19.43 -30.27 -9.24
C GLU A 111 20.00 -30.38 -7.82
N VAL A 112 20.47 -29.25 -7.27
CA VAL A 112 20.66 -29.14 -5.83
C VAL A 112 19.26 -29.00 -5.25
N TYR A 113 18.64 -30.15 -4.94
CA TYR A 113 17.48 -30.22 -4.07
C TYR A 113 17.81 -29.45 -2.78
N GLY A 114 17.12 -28.32 -2.56
CA GLY A 114 17.23 -27.55 -1.33
C GLY A 114 18.16 -26.33 -1.40
N SER A 115 17.91 -25.40 -2.34
CA SER A 115 18.42 -24.02 -2.22
C SER A 115 18.19 -23.51 -0.80
N ALA A 116 19.28 -23.34 -0.03
CA ALA A 116 19.19 -22.93 1.35
C ALA A 116 18.87 -21.44 1.38
N ALA A 117 17.61 -21.10 1.67
CA ALA A 117 17.20 -19.73 1.97
C ALA A 117 18.01 -19.23 3.18
N ARG A 118 18.88 -18.23 2.97
CA ARG A 118 19.73 -17.69 4.03
C ARG A 118 19.55 -16.18 4.13
N ASN A 119 19.41 -15.68 5.35
CA ASN A 119 19.53 -14.27 5.65
C ASN A 119 20.88 -14.07 6.34
N VAL A 120 21.75 -13.25 5.73
CA VAL A 120 23.13 -13.08 6.19
C VAL A 120 23.19 -12.44 7.58
N LEU A 121 22.18 -11.65 7.97
CA LEU A 121 22.16 -10.90 9.22
C LEU A 121 21.90 -11.77 10.45
N TYR A 122 21.27 -12.95 10.31
CA TYR A 122 20.95 -13.82 11.45
C TYR A 122 22.12 -14.66 11.98
N GLY A 123 23.22 -14.76 11.24
CA GLY A 123 24.36 -15.61 11.59
C GLY A 123 25.68 -14.85 11.72
N VAL A 124 25.65 -13.53 11.89
CA VAL A 124 26.87 -12.73 12.03
C VAL A 124 27.28 -12.69 13.50
N GLU A 125 28.42 -13.28 13.81
CA GLU A 125 29.08 -13.17 15.10
C GLU A 125 30.13 -12.05 15.06
N ASN A 126 30.30 -11.30 16.16
CA ASN A 126 31.29 -10.22 16.28
C ASN A 126 31.20 -9.11 15.21
N ALA A 127 29.98 -8.82 14.71
CA ALA A 127 29.76 -7.75 13.75
C ALA A 127 30.16 -6.38 14.32
N SER A 128 30.90 -5.58 13.56
CA SER A 128 31.24 -4.21 13.97
C SER A 128 30.01 -3.30 14.06
N ILE A 129 28.98 -3.59 13.26
CA ILE A 129 27.65 -3.01 13.39
C ILE A 129 26.68 -4.15 13.72
N PRO A 130 26.01 -4.12 14.89
CA PRO A 130 25.08 -5.17 15.27
C PRO A 130 23.95 -5.38 14.24
N PRO A 131 23.57 -6.63 13.91
CA PRO A 131 22.49 -6.93 12.96
C PRO A 131 21.17 -6.19 13.24
N ILE A 132 20.86 -5.95 14.52
CA ILE A 132 19.65 -5.22 14.92
C ILE A 132 19.57 -3.81 14.32
N VAL A 133 20.71 -3.14 14.08
CA VAL A 133 20.74 -1.81 13.46
C VAL A 133 20.17 -1.87 12.05
N TYR A 134 20.51 -2.91 11.28
CA TYR A 134 19.99 -3.10 9.92
C TYR A 134 18.49 -3.41 9.93
N PHE A 135 18.03 -4.27 10.84
CA PHE A 135 16.59 -4.58 10.98
C PHE A 135 15.74 -3.36 11.40
N LEU A 136 16.33 -2.39 12.10
CA LEU A 136 15.65 -1.16 12.48
C LEU A 136 15.49 -0.16 11.32
N ILE A 137 16.33 -0.23 10.28
CA ILE A 137 16.26 0.70 9.14
C ILE A 137 14.86 0.72 8.49
N PRO A 138 14.29 -0.42 8.02
CA PRO A 138 12.97 -0.40 7.41
C PRO A 138 11.88 -0.01 8.41
N ILE A 139 11.96 -0.47 9.66
CA ILE A 139 10.97 -0.15 10.69
C ILE A 139 10.88 1.36 10.94
N VAL A 140 12.02 2.00 11.20
CA VAL A 140 12.08 3.44 11.50
C VAL A 140 11.72 4.26 10.27
N SER A 141 12.20 3.87 9.09
CA SER A 141 11.91 4.57 7.84
C SER A 141 10.42 4.53 7.51
N LEU A 142 9.79 3.36 7.60
CA LEU A 142 8.36 3.17 7.32
C LEU A 142 7.46 3.88 8.35
N LEU A 143 7.79 3.84 9.64
CA LEU A 143 7.08 4.62 10.67
C LEU A 143 7.14 6.12 10.36
N THR A 144 8.34 6.62 10.05
CA THR A 144 8.57 8.03 9.75
C THR A 144 7.82 8.44 8.49
N VAL A 145 7.95 7.66 7.42
CA VAL A 145 7.33 7.96 6.13
C VAL A 145 5.81 7.85 6.19
N GLY A 146 5.26 6.88 6.90
CA GLY A 146 3.81 6.79 7.14
C GLY A 146 3.27 8.04 7.83
N ALA A 147 3.95 8.51 8.88
CA ALA A 147 3.58 9.73 9.59
C ALA A 147 3.70 11.00 8.72
N LEU A 148 4.78 11.10 7.92
CA LEU A 148 4.98 12.23 7.01
C LEU A 148 3.97 12.22 5.86
N PHE A 149 3.70 11.05 5.28
CA PHE A 149 2.72 10.91 4.21
C PHE A 149 1.34 11.32 4.69
N GLU A 150 0.91 10.82 5.86
CA GLU A 150 -0.35 11.24 6.49
C GLU A 150 -0.42 12.75 6.67
N ARG A 151 0.68 13.37 7.11
CA ARG A 151 0.76 14.82 7.32
C ARG A 151 0.64 15.63 6.02
N TYR A 152 1.13 15.12 4.89
CA TYR A 152 1.31 15.90 3.67
C TYR A 152 0.44 15.44 2.50
N ARG A 153 -0.37 14.39 2.64
CA ARG A 153 -1.18 13.85 1.54
C ARG A 153 -2.40 14.70 1.17
N GLY A 154 -2.87 15.56 2.06
CA GLY A 154 -3.99 16.51 1.84
C GLY A 154 -5.20 16.26 2.74
N ASP A 155 -6.22 17.09 2.60
CA ASP A 155 -7.37 17.18 3.52
C ASP A 155 -8.52 16.20 3.21
N SER A 156 -8.40 15.40 2.15
CA SER A 156 -9.37 14.35 1.80
C SER A 156 -9.20 13.14 2.73
N ARG A 157 -9.69 13.29 3.96
CA ARG A 157 -9.57 12.32 5.05
C ARG A 157 -10.96 11.88 5.50
N SER A 158 -11.15 10.59 5.74
CA SER A 158 -12.30 10.04 6.43
C SER A 158 -12.17 10.22 7.95
N ASP A 159 -13.31 10.18 8.64
CA ASP A 159 -13.38 10.24 10.10
C ASP A 159 -12.91 8.95 10.79
N SER A 160 -12.45 7.94 10.03
CA SER A 160 -12.03 6.65 10.55
C SER A 160 -10.50 6.51 10.58
N LEU A 161 -9.92 6.50 11.79
CA LEU A 161 -8.48 6.26 11.99
C LEU A 161 -8.00 4.97 11.31
N LEU A 162 -8.78 3.89 11.45
CA LEU A 162 -8.39 2.59 10.92
C LEU A 162 -8.37 2.60 9.39
N GLU A 163 -9.35 3.26 8.77
CA GLU A 163 -9.45 3.37 7.33
C GLU A 163 -8.25 4.15 6.77
N GLU A 164 -7.94 5.31 7.34
CA GLU A 164 -6.83 6.14 6.87
C GLU A 164 -5.47 5.48 7.07
N ALA A 165 -5.25 4.88 8.24
CA ALA A 165 -4.03 4.13 8.49
C ALA A 165 -3.89 2.97 7.49
N ALA A 166 -4.97 2.21 7.23
CA ALA A 166 -4.96 1.10 6.29
C ALA A 166 -4.71 1.57 4.85
N LEU A 167 -5.28 2.69 4.42
CA LEU A 167 -5.06 3.26 3.09
C LEU A 167 -3.59 3.66 2.90
N VAL A 168 -2.98 4.33 3.88
CA VAL A 168 -1.55 4.70 3.82
C VAL A 168 -0.66 3.48 3.76
N GLY A 169 -0.86 2.50 4.64
CA GLY A 169 -0.08 1.26 4.66
C GLY A 169 -0.23 0.46 3.36
N THR A 170 -1.45 0.37 2.83
CA THR A 170 -1.73 -0.33 1.58
C THR A 170 -1.10 0.37 0.38
N GLY A 171 -1.28 1.70 0.27
CA GLY A 171 -0.72 2.49 -0.84
C GLY A 171 0.79 2.47 -0.88
N ILE A 172 1.45 2.63 0.27
CA ILE A 172 2.90 2.51 0.37
C ILE A 172 3.33 1.06 0.10
N GLY A 173 2.67 0.08 0.72
CA GLY A 173 2.97 -1.35 0.57
C GLY A 173 2.96 -1.82 -0.89
N PHE A 174 1.96 -1.42 -1.68
CA PHE A 174 1.94 -1.76 -3.11
C PHE A 174 3.13 -1.19 -3.87
N GLY A 175 3.46 0.09 -3.67
CA GLY A 175 4.64 0.68 -4.29
C GLY A 175 5.93 0.00 -3.86
N TYR A 176 6.02 -0.35 -2.58
CA TYR A 176 7.16 -1.01 -1.97
C TYR A 176 7.41 -2.40 -2.57
N VAL A 177 6.35 -3.20 -2.75
CA VAL A 177 6.41 -4.50 -3.43
C VAL A 177 6.85 -4.35 -4.87
N VAL A 178 6.26 -3.41 -5.63
CA VAL A 178 6.60 -3.23 -7.05
C VAL A 178 8.06 -2.81 -7.21
N THR A 179 8.51 -1.80 -6.48
CA THR A 179 9.90 -1.33 -6.54
C THR A 179 10.87 -2.40 -6.04
N GLY A 180 10.55 -3.06 -4.92
CA GLY A 180 11.34 -4.15 -4.38
C GLY A 180 11.46 -5.33 -5.33
N PHE A 181 10.37 -5.69 -6.01
CA PHE A 181 10.36 -6.76 -7.00
C PHE A 181 11.22 -6.41 -8.22
N ILE A 182 11.11 -5.19 -8.75
CA ILE A 182 11.98 -4.71 -9.84
C ILE A 182 13.45 -4.75 -9.42
N GLY A 183 13.77 -4.29 -8.21
CA GLY A 183 15.12 -4.33 -7.66
C GLY A 183 15.70 -5.75 -7.58
N SER A 184 14.86 -6.77 -7.37
CA SER A 184 15.33 -8.15 -7.20
C SER A 184 16.01 -8.72 -8.45
N PHE A 185 15.72 -8.14 -9.63
CA PHE A 185 16.40 -8.48 -10.89
C PHE A 185 17.73 -7.76 -11.07
N VAL A 186 17.95 -6.65 -10.36
CA VAL A 186 19.21 -5.90 -10.36
C VAL A 186 20.20 -6.55 -9.38
N PHE A 187 19.70 -7.01 -8.24
CA PHE A 187 20.51 -7.58 -7.17
C PHE A 187 20.67 -9.09 -7.30
N VAL A 188 21.35 -9.50 -8.37
CA VAL A 188 21.71 -10.90 -8.64
C VAL A 188 23.22 -11.00 -8.70
N ARG A 189 23.80 -12.05 -8.12
CA ARG A 189 25.24 -12.33 -8.26
C ARG A 189 25.51 -13.80 -8.58
N THR A 190 26.57 -14.05 -9.31
CA THR A 190 27.10 -15.40 -9.50
C THR A 190 27.85 -15.84 -8.25
N VAL A 191 27.68 -17.10 -7.85
CA VAL A 191 28.44 -17.74 -6.77
C VAL A 191 29.18 -18.95 -7.32
N MET A 192 30.42 -19.13 -6.88
CA MET A 192 31.23 -20.30 -7.21
C MET A 192 31.20 -21.26 -6.03
N PHE A 193 30.91 -22.54 -6.29
CA PHE A 193 30.96 -23.59 -5.27
C PHE A 193 32.37 -24.20 -5.23
N ASP A 194 32.77 -24.72 -4.06
CA ASP A 194 34.09 -25.34 -3.86
C ASP A 194 34.40 -26.50 -4.84
N GLY A 195 33.36 -27.10 -5.44
CA GLY A 195 33.47 -28.12 -6.48
C GLY A 195 33.63 -27.59 -7.91
N GLY A 196 33.82 -26.28 -8.11
CA GLY A 196 33.95 -25.64 -9.42
C GLY A 196 32.63 -25.43 -10.17
N GLY A 197 31.49 -25.71 -9.53
CA GLY A 197 30.17 -25.40 -10.07
C GLY A 197 29.82 -23.92 -9.93
N GLU A 198 28.98 -23.42 -10.84
CA GLU A 198 28.45 -22.07 -10.79
C GLU A 198 27.01 -22.07 -10.22
N GLY A 199 26.61 -20.94 -9.67
CA GLY A 199 25.24 -20.71 -9.22
C GLY A 199 24.88 -19.24 -9.21
N GLN A 200 23.61 -18.95 -8.95
CA GLN A 200 23.08 -17.60 -8.83
C GLN A 200 22.49 -17.39 -7.44
N ALA A 201 22.83 -16.28 -6.82
CA ALA A 201 22.20 -15.80 -5.60
C ALA A 201 21.25 -14.65 -5.95
N ALA A 202 20.00 -14.71 -5.46
CA ALA A 202 18.98 -13.68 -5.66
C ALA A 202 18.02 -13.63 -4.45
N PRO A 203 17.30 -12.51 -4.23
CA PRO A 203 16.25 -12.45 -3.23
C PRO A 203 15.14 -13.48 -3.49
N ALA A 204 14.64 -14.12 -2.43
CA ALA A 204 13.57 -15.09 -2.55
C ALA A 204 12.24 -14.41 -2.90
N VAL A 205 11.79 -14.52 -4.16
CA VAL A 205 10.64 -13.78 -4.69
C VAL A 205 9.38 -13.96 -3.85
N LEU A 206 9.03 -15.18 -3.43
CA LEU A 206 7.83 -15.41 -2.62
C LEU A 206 7.88 -14.63 -1.30
N TRP A 207 9.00 -14.71 -0.59
CA TRP A 207 9.20 -13.99 0.67
C TRP A 207 9.28 -12.49 0.46
N LEU A 208 9.87 -12.04 -0.66
CA LEU A 208 9.92 -10.64 -1.05
C LEU A 208 8.51 -10.08 -1.18
N LEU A 209 7.63 -10.72 -1.96
CA LEU A 209 6.26 -10.25 -2.17
C LEU A 209 5.48 -10.14 -0.86
N ILE A 210 5.66 -11.12 0.04
CA ILE A 210 4.98 -11.13 1.35
C ILE A 210 5.55 -10.04 2.25
N LEU A 211 6.86 -10.09 2.53
CA LEU A 211 7.48 -9.24 3.54
C LEU A 211 7.51 -7.78 3.11
N MET A 212 7.78 -7.49 1.84
CA MET A 212 7.77 -6.11 1.33
C MET A 212 6.36 -5.53 1.20
N PHE A 213 5.30 -6.33 1.32
CA PHE A 213 3.94 -5.82 1.48
C PHE A 213 3.60 -5.59 2.95
N PHE A 214 3.82 -6.60 3.80
CA PHE A 214 3.36 -6.58 5.18
C PHE A 214 4.18 -5.64 6.09
N LEU A 215 5.49 -5.48 5.86
CA LEU A 215 6.31 -4.53 6.61
C LEU A 215 5.76 -3.10 6.46
N PRO A 216 5.59 -2.54 5.24
CA PRO A 216 4.98 -1.23 5.07
C PRO A 216 3.53 -1.17 5.54
N LEU A 217 2.73 -2.20 5.27
CA LEU A 217 1.35 -2.25 5.72
C LEU A 217 1.25 -2.09 7.24
N ILE A 218 2.18 -2.67 8.01
CA ILE A 218 2.17 -2.53 9.47
C ILE A 218 2.78 -1.17 9.87
N PHE A 219 4.03 -0.92 9.51
CA PHE A 219 4.79 0.20 10.08
C PHE A 219 4.39 1.55 9.49
N ALA A 220 4.05 1.63 8.20
CA ALA A 220 3.54 2.88 7.64
C ALA A 220 2.13 3.20 8.14
N SER A 221 1.27 2.18 8.34
CA SER A 221 -0.03 2.37 9.00
C SER A 221 0.12 2.84 10.45
N LEU A 222 1.06 2.28 11.21
CA LEU A 222 1.33 2.73 12.58
C LEU A 222 1.83 4.18 12.62
N GLY A 223 2.72 4.55 11.69
CA GLY A 223 3.17 5.93 11.52
C GLY A 223 2.02 6.90 11.20
N ALA A 224 1.16 6.50 10.26
CA ALA A 224 -0.03 7.27 9.89
C ALA A 224 -1.01 7.40 11.05
N ALA A 225 -1.31 6.31 11.77
CA ALA A 225 -2.19 6.32 12.93
C ALA A 225 -1.66 7.22 14.06
N ALA A 226 -0.35 7.18 14.34
CA ALA A 226 0.26 8.08 15.31
C ALA A 226 0.11 9.55 14.91
N ARG A 227 0.25 9.86 13.61
CA ARG A 227 0.03 11.21 13.09
C ARG A 227 -1.44 11.63 13.17
N TYR A 228 -2.36 10.74 12.83
CA TYR A 228 -3.81 10.91 12.92
C TYR A 228 -4.20 11.33 14.34
N LEU A 229 -3.81 10.53 15.34
CA LEU A 229 -4.11 10.79 16.75
C LEU A 229 -3.51 12.11 17.24
N TYR A 230 -2.29 12.43 16.83
CA TYR A 230 -1.65 13.69 17.19
C TYR A 230 -2.43 14.89 16.65
N THR A 231 -2.94 14.83 15.42
CA THR A 231 -3.73 15.93 14.85
C THR A 231 -5.03 16.15 15.60
N ASP A 232 -5.74 15.08 15.93
CA ASP A 232 -7.04 15.17 16.61
C ASP A 232 -6.89 15.77 18.01
N TRP A 233 -5.89 15.28 18.76
CA TRP A 233 -5.52 15.82 20.06
C TRP A 233 -5.14 17.30 19.99
N ALA A 234 -4.33 17.69 18.99
CA ALA A 234 -3.88 19.07 18.84
C ALA A 234 -5.01 20.03 18.41
N SER A 235 -6.05 19.52 17.72
CA SER A 235 -7.24 20.31 17.35
C SER A 235 -8.27 20.45 18.47
N GLY A 236 -8.11 19.75 19.60
CA GLY A 236 -9.06 19.78 20.71
C GLY A 236 -10.37 19.03 20.44
N ALA A 237 -10.31 18.03 19.56
CA ALA A 237 -11.40 17.08 19.30
C ALA A 237 -11.45 15.96 20.35
#